data_AF-A0A096F9V6-F1
#
_entry.id   AF-A0A096F9V6-F1
#
_cell.length_a   1.000
_cell.length_b   1.000
_cell.length_c   1.000
_cell.angle_alpha   90.00
_cell.angle_beta   90.00
_cell.angle_gamma   90.00
#
_symmetry.space_group_name_H-M   'P 1'
#
loop_
_entity.id
_entity.type
_entity.pdbx_description
1 polymer ?
#
loop_
_entity_poly.entity_id
_entity_poly.type
_entity_poly.pdbx_seq_one_letter_code
_entity_poly.pdbx_strand_id
1 'polypeptide(L)'
;MLQTPFFLRKTLSALGASLLALLAQPALAQSLPADTRIPAAVDAALQRAKIPRDAVSLLVMNVDGRSPPNLAWRTHQAMNPASVMKLVTTYAALDQLGPAYVWRTPVYLGGPVVDGALRGNLYIQGQGDPKLVLERLWLMLRRLQGMGIKVIVGDIVLDRSAFQLPAHDAAVFDNEPWRPYNASPDALLINYKAVALNIAPDTGAGVARIQYDPPMFGMENQQTVALAAPTSDCGDWRSKMQLDMNNPQRIAFNGSYPASCGDKSWSIAPAQPERFAAKAIEGMWRELGGKLTGAVRDGSVPQGLQPAFQLESPALSEVVRDINKYSNNIMAQHVLLTLGMQRTGVASFDSARQSLAQWWAARWGNAEQPVVDNGAGLSRNASITASGLGQMLQNAWVSPVMPEFVSSMPIVGVDGTLRRSKSRFAGAAHLKTGSLRDSAALAGYVDGASGQRYVLVAMANHANAAAARTAWDALVDWTAAQ
;
A
#
# COMPACT_ATOMS: atom_id res chain seq x y z
N MET A 1 -38.01 38.56 50.03
CA MET A 1 -38.58 37.83 51.19
C MET A 1 -37.91 36.47 51.22
N LEU A 2 -37.16 35.99 52.22
CA LEU A 2 -36.54 36.49 53.46
C LEU A 2 -35.39 35.47 53.67
N GLN A 3 -34.12 35.86 53.70
CA GLN A 3 -33.33 36.24 54.90
C GLN A 3 -33.30 35.20 56.03
N THR A 4 -32.20 34.43 56.08
CA THR A 4 -31.22 34.29 57.21
C THR A 4 -31.74 33.86 58.62
N PRO A 5 -30.88 33.77 59.66
CA PRO A 5 -30.01 32.63 60.00
C PRO A 5 -30.20 32.19 61.48
N PHE A 6 -29.45 31.18 61.96
CA PHE A 6 -29.24 31.00 63.40
C PHE A 6 -27.75 30.96 63.75
N PHE A 7 -27.38 31.86 64.65
CA PHE A 7 -26.12 31.93 65.40
C PHE A 7 -26.09 30.84 66.50
N LEU A 8 -24.91 30.34 66.88
CA LEU A 8 -24.26 30.69 68.16
C LEU A 8 -22.86 30.06 68.30
N ARG A 9 -22.13 30.60 69.27
CA ARG A 9 -20.67 30.61 69.48
C ARG A 9 -20.20 29.62 70.56
N LYS A 10 -18.87 29.36 70.55
CA LYS A 10 -17.94 29.06 71.67
C LYS A 10 -18.06 27.64 72.27
N THR A 11 -17.01 26.92 72.69
CA THR A 11 -15.72 27.29 73.34
C THR A 11 -14.72 26.12 73.25
N LEU A 12 -13.43 26.45 73.47
CA LEU A 12 -12.26 25.57 73.55
C LEU A 12 -12.40 24.38 74.51
N SER A 13 -11.72 23.28 74.18
CA SER A 13 -10.92 22.50 75.13
C SER A 13 -9.82 21.75 74.38
N ALA A 14 -8.57 22.07 74.71
CA ALA A 14 -7.38 21.35 74.30
C ALA A 14 -7.09 20.25 75.33
N LEU A 15 -6.79 19.04 74.86
CA LEU A 15 -6.01 18.03 75.58
C LEU A 15 -5.50 16.99 74.58
N GLY A 16 -4.22 16.68 74.71
CA GLY A 16 -3.40 16.09 73.67
C GLY A 16 -3.61 14.61 73.43
N ALA A 17 -3.20 14.19 72.23
CA ALA A 17 -2.87 12.81 71.93
C ALA A 17 -1.66 12.80 70.98
N SER A 18 -0.68 12.00 71.39
CA SER A 18 0.68 11.95 70.93
C SER A 18 0.86 11.36 69.53
N LEU A 19 1.95 11.80 68.90
CA LEU A 19 2.64 11.26 67.72
C LEU A 19 2.38 9.77 67.41
N LEU A 20 1.99 9.51 66.16
CA LEU A 20 2.50 8.41 65.31
C LEU A 20 2.16 8.74 63.84
N ALA A 21 2.92 9.69 63.27
CA ALA A 21 2.91 9.91 61.83
C ALA A 21 3.75 8.81 61.17
N LEU A 22 3.10 7.75 60.68
CA LEU A 22 3.72 6.87 59.68
C LEU A 22 3.99 7.71 58.43
N LEU A 23 5.26 8.03 58.19
CA LEU A 23 5.74 8.50 56.91
C LEU A 23 5.54 7.37 55.88
N ALA A 24 4.40 7.38 55.19
CA ALA A 24 4.26 6.65 53.94
C ALA A 24 5.20 7.29 52.92
N GLN A 25 6.40 6.75 52.79
CA GLN A 25 7.30 7.09 51.70
C GLN A 25 6.60 6.68 50.39
N PRO A 26 6.53 7.55 49.37
CA PRO A 26 6.11 7.11 48.06
C PRO A 26 7.18 6.12 47.60
N ALA A 27 6.82 4.85 47.46
CA ALA A 27 7.65 3.89 46.76
C ALA A 27 7.84 4.41 45.34
N LEU A 28 9.01 4.98 45.06
CA LEU A 28 9.50 5.21 43.71
C LEU A 28 9.46 3.84 43.01
N ALA A 29 8.46 3.64 42.16
CA ALA A 29 8.41 2.50 41.27
C ALA A 29 9.65 2.59 40.37
N GLN A 30 10.70 1.84 40.74
CA GLN A 30 11.88 1.69 39.91
C GLN A 30 11.42 0.97 38.64
N SER A 31 11.36 1.72 37.53
CA SER A 31 11.13 1.15 36.22
C SER A 31 12.24 0.15 35.94
N LEU A 32 11.90 -1.15 35.79
CA LEU A 32 12.85 -2.16 35.34
C LEU A 32 13.47 -1.68 34.01
N PRO A 33 14.80 -1.73 33.86
CA PRO A 33 15.44 -1.37 32.59
C PRO A 33 14.93 -2.30 31.48
N ALA A 34 14.72 -1.74 30.28
CA ALA A 34 14.36 -2.52 29.09
C ALA A 34 15.30 -3.73 28.93
N ASP A 35 14.77 -4.92 28.62
CA ASP A 35 15.64 -6.06 28.34
C ASP A 35 16.41 -5.76 27.05
N THR A 36 17.72 -5.56 27.20
CA THR A 36 18.63 -5.29 26.08
C THR A 36 19.05 -6.57 25.37
N ARG A 37 18.49 -7.72 25.74
CA ARG A 37 18.79 -9.02 25.13
C ARG A 37 17.71 -9.40 24.13
N ILE A 38 18.16 -9.81 22.94
CA ILE A 38 17.30 -10.42 21.94
C ILE A 38 16.73 -11.73 22.52
N PRO A 39 15.41 -11.97 22.46
CA PRO A 39 14.81 -13.21 22.97
C PRO A 39 15.47 -14.45 22.34
N ALA A 40 15.73 -15.48 23.15
CA ALA A 40 16.53 -16.65 22.74
C ALA A 40 16.00 -17.34 21.47
N ALA A 41 14.68 -17.46 21.31
CA ALA A 41 14.07 -18.04 20.11
C ALA A 41 14.29 -17.18 18.85
N VAL A 42 14.26 -15.85 19.00
CA VAL A 42 14.53 -14.89 17.92
C VAL A 42 16.01 -14.98 17.54
N ASP A 43 16.91 -14.97 18.52
CA ASP A 43 18.35 -15.06 18.29
C ASP A 43 18.75 -16.38 17.61
N ALA A 44 18.21 -17.52 18.05
CA ALA A 44 18.45 -18.81 17.42
C ALA A 44 17.95 -18.86 15.97
N ALA A 45 16.82 -18.21 15.67
CA ALA A 45 16.30 -18.09 14.32
C ALA A 45 17.20 -17.20 13.43
N LEU A 46 17.70 -16.08 13.95
CA LEU A 46 18.67 -15.21 13.26
C LEU A 46 19.98 -15.94 12.95
N GLN A 47 20.52 -16.69 13.91
CA GLN A 47 21.72 -17.50 13.72
C GLN A 47 21.52 -18.56 12.62
N ARG A 48 20.39 -19.28 12.63
CA ARG A 48 20.05 -20.26 11.59
C ARG A 48 19.92 -19.60 10.20
N ALA A 49 19.37 -18.39 10.16
CA ALA A 49 19.29 -17.57 8.96
C ALA A 49 20.64 -16.96 8.54
N LYS A 50 21.70 -17.15 9.34
CA LYS A 50 23.02 -16.52 9.15
C LYS A 50 22.90 -14.99 9.01
N ILE A 51 22.11 -14.38 9.89
CA ILE A 51 21.94 -12.93 10.03
C ILE A 51 22.59 -12.53 11.35
N PRO A 52 23.66 -11.72 11.35
CA PRO A 52 24.32 -11.31 12.58
C PRO A 52 23.46 -10.29 13.35
N ARG A 53 23.64 -10.21 14.66
CA ARG A 53 22.81 -9.36 15.55
C ARG A 53 22.96 -7.85 15.27
N ASP A 54 24.08 -7.44 14.70
CA ASP A 54 24.35 -6.06 14.31
C ASP A 54 23.62 -5.65 13.02
N ALA A 55 23.14 -6.61 12.24
CA ALA A 55 22.34 -6.38 11.04
C ALA A 55 20.83 -6.24 11.31
N VAL A 56 20.40 -6.22 12.59
CA VAL A 56 18.98 -6.10 12.97
C VAL A 56 18.71 -4.93 13.91
N SER A 57 17.51 -4.38 13.82
CA SER A 57 16.94 -3.39 14.74
C SER A 57 15.58 -3.88 15.21
N LEU A 58 15.37 -3.97 16.52
CA LEU A 58 14.17 -4.55 17.15
C LEU A 58 13.61 -3.61 18.21
N LEU A 59 12.30 -3.42 18.22
CA LEU A 59 11.57 -2.68 19.23
C LEU A 59 10.26 -3.39 19.56
N VAL A 60 10.00 -3.60 20.85
CA VAL A 60 8.70 -4.00 21.38
C VAL A 60 8.38 -3.13 22.58
N MET A 61 7.24 -2.46 22.57
CA MET A 61 6.80 -1.57 23.65
C MET A 61 5.28 -1.49 23.72
N ASN A 62 4.73 -1.16 24.89
CA ASN A 62 3.29 -0.93 25.03
C ASN A 62 2.81 0.21 24.12
N VAL A 63 1.61 0.06 23.57
CA VAL A 63 1.00 1.09 22.70
C VAL A 63 0.70 2.40 23.41
N ASP A 64 0.58 2.39 24.74
CA ASP A 64 0.27 3.59 25.53
C ASP A 64 1.48 4.49 25.80
N GLY A 65 2.70 3.99 25.55
CA GLY A 65 3.95 4.71 25.78
C GLY A 65 4.25 5.07 27.24
N ARG A 66 3.55 4.47 28.21
CA ARG A 66 3.71 4.82 29.63
C ARG A 66 4.81 4.04 30.33
N SER A 67 5.22 2.92 29.76
CA SER A 67 6.25 2.03 30.29
C SER A 67 7.47 2.00 29.38
N PRO A 68 8.68 1.71 29.91
CA PRO A 68 9.83 1.43 29.08
C PRO A 68 9.56 0.30 28.06
N PRO A 69 10.27 0.28 26.93
CA PRO A 69 10.17 -0.82 25.97
C PRO A 69 10.51 -2.17 26.62
N ASN A 70 9.72 -3.20 26.28
CA ASN A 70 9.98 -4.58 26.65
C ASN A 70 11.23 -5.12 25.93
N LEU A 71 11.49 -4.64 24.71
CA LEU A 71 12.69 -4.92 23.93
C LEU A 71 13.12 -3.66 23.20
N ALA A 72 14.39 -3.28 23.32
CA ALA A 72 15.01 -2.22 22.53
C ALA A 72 16.42 -2.64 22.09
N TRP A 73 16.58 -2.95 20.80
CA TRP A 73 17.85 -3.36 20.20
C TRP A 73 18.17 -2.49 18.98
N ARG A 74 19.25 -1.70 19.06
CA ARG A 74 19.72 -0.81 17.98
C ARG A 74 18.61 0.07 17.40
N THR A 75 17.73 0.60 18.24
CA THR A 75 16.49 1.26 17.82
C THR A 75 16.70 2.59 17.10
N HIS A 76 17.87 3.20 17.26
CA HIS A 76 18.29 4.43 16.59
C HIS A 76 19.10 4.18 15.31
N GLN A 77 19.31 2.92 14.91
CA GLN A 77 19.92 2.62 13.62
C GLN A 77 18.90 2.88 12.52
N ALA A 78 19.23 3.76 11.57
CA ALA A 78 18.47 3.89 10.34
C ALA A 78 18.61 2.61 9.51
N MET A 79 17.48 1.99 9.18
CA MET A 79 17.40 0.74 8.43
C MET A 79 16.47 0.95 7.23
N ASN A 80 16.73 0.27 6.12
CA ASN A 80 15.80 0.20 5.01
C ASN A 80 14.59 -0.67 5.41
N PRO A 81 13.38 -0.11 5.50
CA PRO A 81 12.20 -0.84 5.98
C PRO A 81 11.47 -1.61 4.87
N ALA A 82 11.93 -1.50 3.61
CA ALA A 82 11.19 -1.98 2.44
C ALA A 82 9.73 -1.49 2.49
N SER A 83 8.76 -2.36 2.17
CA SER A 83 7.33 -2.01 2.16
C SER A 83 6.72 -1.65 3.53
N VAL A 84 7.45 -1.75 4.64
CA VAL A 84 6.99 -1.15 5.91
C VAL A 84 6.94 0.37 5.82
N MET A 85 7.67 1.00 4.90
CA MET A 85 7.57 2.43 4.60
C MET A 85 6.12 2.88 4.28
N LYS A 86 5.30 1.98 3.72
CA LYS A 86 3.90 2.26 3.41
C LYS A 86 3.09 2.64 4.66
N LEU A 87 3.49 2.19 5.86
CA LEU A 87 2.84 2.61 7.10
C LEU A 87 2.98 4.11 7.33
N VAL A 88 4.14 4.71 7.00
CA VAL A 88 4.36 6.15 7.09
C VAL A 88 3.45 6.88 6.12
N THR A 89 3.45 6.46 4.85
CA THR A 89 2.61 7.07 3.81
C THR A 89 1.12 6.94 4.08
N THR A 90 0.66 5.75 4.47
CA THR A 90 -0.77 5.49 4.69
C THR A 90 -1.29 6.14 5.96
N TYR A 91 -0.50 6.19 7.04
CA TYR A 91 -0.89 6.91 8.24
C TYR A 91 -0.96 8.42 7.98
N ALA A 92 0.07 9.00 7.34
CA ALA A 92 0.08 10.41 6.98
C ALA A 92 -1.10 10.81 6.10
N ALA A 93 -1.53 9.92 5.19
CA ALA A 93 -2.69 10.14 4.34
C ALA A 93 -4.00 10.12 5.13
N LEU A 94 -4.21 9.11 5.99
CA LEU A 94 -5.41 9.05 6.82
C LEU A 94 -5.52 10.27 7.75
N ASP A 95 -4.40 10.67 8.34
CA ASP A 95 -4.35 11.79 9.29
C ASP A 95 -4.54 13.16 8.62
N GLN A 96 -4.05 13.37 7.40
CA GLN A 96 -4.18 14.66 6.69
C GLN A 96 -5.44 14.78 5.82
N LEU A 97 -5.83 13.70 5.14
CA LEU A 97 -6.95 13.73 4.18
C LEU A 97 -8.28 13.24 4.81
N GLY A 98 -8.19 12.44 5.88
CA GLY A 98 -9.31 11.78 6.50
C GLY A 98 -9.70 10.47 5.79
N PRO A 99 -10.28 9.49 6.51
CA PRO A 99 -10.59 8.17 5.97
C PRO A 99 -11.64 8.18 4.86
N ALA A 100 -12.48 9.21 4.80
CA ALA A 100 -13.54 9.39 3.80
C ALA A 100 -13.08 10.11 2.52
N TYR A 101 -11.79 10.47 2.40
CA TYR A 101 -11.27 11.10 1.20
C TYR A 101 -11.50 10.22 -0.03
N VAL A 102 -11.91 10.83 -1.15
CA VAL A 102 -12.10 10.17 -2.45
C VAL A 102 -11.38 10.96 -3.53
N TRP A 103 -10.80 10.22 -4.48
CA TRP A 103 -10.32 10.78 -5.74
C TRP A 103 -11.48 10.90 -6.72
N ARG A 104 -11.47 11.95 -7.54
CA ARG A 104 -12.47 12.16 -8.58
C ARG A 104 -11.83 12.06 -9.95
N THR A 105 -12.49 11.35 -10.86
CA THR A 105 -12.10 11.25 -12.27
C THR A 105 -13.20 11.89 -13.12
N PRO A 106 -13.10 13.18 -13.46
CA PRO A 106 -14.09 13.87 -14.29
C PRO A 106 -14.05 13.42 -15.75
N VAL A 107 -15.23 13.38 -16.37
CA VAL A 107 -15.42 13.05 -17.79
C VAL A 107 -16.21 14.17 -18.46
N TYR A 108 -15.73 14.63 -19.62
CA TYR A 108 -16.28 15.79 -20.32
C TYR A 108 -16.67 15.44 -21.75
N LEU A 109 -17.73 16.07 -22.25
CA LEU A 109 -18.16 15.97 -23.64
C LEU A 109 -17.81 17.27 -24.36
N GLY A 110 -16.97 17.18 -25.40
CA GLY A 110 -16.53 18.33 -26.21
C GLY A 110 -17.51 18.77 -27.29
N GLY A 111 -18.72 18.22 -27.31
CA GLY A 111 -19.74 18.51 -28.31
C GLY A 111 -21.08 17.86 -27.99
N PRO A 112 -22.12 18.10 -28.80
CA PRO A 112 -23.45 17.56 -28.57
C PRO A 112 -23.52 16.06 -28.89
N VAL A 113 -24.45 15.36 -28.22
CA VAL A 113 -24.82 13.99 -28.56
C VAL A 113 -26.06 14.04 -29.45
N VAL A 114 -25.94 13.58 -30.70
CA VAL A 114 -27.01 13.58 -31.70
C VAL A 114 -27.13 12.18 -32.30
N ASP A 115 -28.32 11.57 -32.23
CA ASP A 115 -28.60 10.21 -32.74
C ASP A 115 -27.61 9.14 -32.24
N GLY A 116 -27.17 9.30 -31.00
CA GLY A 116 -26.19 8.42 -30.34
C GLY A 116 -24.73 8.62 -30.77
N ALA A 117 -24.43 9.69 -31.51
CA ALA A 117 -23.07 10.11 -31.82
C ALA A 117 -22.69 11.36 -31.01
N LEU A 118 -21.62 11.26 -30.23
CA LEU A 118 -20.93 12.43 -29.68
C LEU A 118 -20.19 13.13 -30.82
N ARG A 119 -20.62 14.32 -31.22
CA ARG A 119 -19.98 15.13 -32.28
C ARG A 119 -18.91 16.03 -31.68
N GLY A 120 -17.80 15.43 -31.30
CA GLY A 120 -16.67 16.08 -30.64
C GLY A 120 -15.84 15.08 -29.87
N ASN A 121 -14.87 15.60 -29.12
CA ASN A 121 -13.99 14.76 -28.30
C ASN A 121 -14.64 14.37 -26.98
N LEU A 122 -14.33 13.19 -26.49
CA LEU A 122 -14.54 12.80 -25.10
C LEU A 122 -13.26 13.12 -24.32
N TYR A 123 -13.35 13.74 -23.14
CA TYR A 123 -12.18 13.96 -22.29
C TYR A 123 -12.29 13.18 -21.00
N ILE A 124 -11.21 12.52 -20.58
CA ILE A 124 -11.11 11.81 -19.30
C ILE A 124 -9.93 12.42 -18.55
N GLN A 125 -10.20 13.06 -17.41
CA GLN A 125 -9.17 13.72 -16.62
C GLN A 125 -8.78 12.86 -15.43
N GLY A 126 -7.53 12.40 -15.42
CA GLY A 126 -6.93 11.72 -14.30
C GLY A 126 -6.52 12.70 -13.20
N GLN A 127 -6.92 12.42 -11.95
CA GLN A 127 -6.51 13.18 -10.76
C GLN A 127 -5.85 12.28 -9.70
N GLY A 128 -5.30 11.13 -10.14
CA GLY A 128 -4.51 10.25 -9.29
C GLY A 128 -5.29 9.12 -8.61
N ASP A 129 -6.54 8.81 -9.00
CA ASP A 129 -7.32 7.67 -8.46
C ASP A 129 -6.48 6.38 -8.50
N PRO A 130 -6.04 5.84 -7.35
CA PRO A 130 -5.19 4.65 -7.29
C PRO A 130 -5.98 3.36 -7.53
N LYS A 131 -7.31 3.44 -7.68
CA LYS A 131 -8.23 2.31 -7.74
C LYS A 131 -9.16 2.38 -8.95
N LEU A 132 -8.76 3.05 -10.03
CA LEU A 132 -9.45 2.96 -11.32
C LEU A 132 -9.12 1.63 -12.04
N VAL A 133 -9.60 0.54 -11.45
CA VAL A 133 -9.48 -0.84 -11.96
C VAL A 133 -10.44 -1.11 -13.12
N LEU A 134 -10.29 -2.28 -13.75
CA LEU A 134 -11.05 -2.68 -14.93
C LEU A 134 -12.56 -2.51 -14.79
N GLU A 135 -13.13 -2.95 -13.67
CA GLU A 135 -14.57 -2.92 -13.40
C GLU A 135 -15.07 -1.48 -13.32
N ARG A 136 -14.26 -0.57 -12.75
CA ARG A 136 -14.61 0.85 -12.64
C ARG A 136 -14.44 1.58 -13.97
N LEU A 137 -13.46 1.20 -14.79
CA LEU A 137 -13.37 1.65 -16.18
C LEU A 137 -14.58 1.17 -16.99
N TRP A 138 -14.99 -0.09 -16.85
CA TRP A 138 -16.19 -0.62 -17.48
C TRP A 138 -17.44 0.18 -17.07
N LEU A 139 -17.62 0.46 -15.77
CA LEU A 139 -18.72 1.29 -15.27
C LEU A 139 -18.69 2.71 -15.85
N MET A 140 -17.51 3.33 -15.96
CA MET A 140 -17.35 4.66 -16.58
C MET A 140 -17.83 4.65 -18.03
N LEU A 141 -17.38 3.68 -18.83
CA LEU A 141 -17.71 3.57 -20.25
C LEU A 141 -19.18 3.14 -20.47
N ARG A 142 -19.73 2.29 -19.60
CA ARG A 142 -21.16 1.97 -19.58
C ARG A 142 -22.02 3.19 -19.25
N ARG A 143 -21.57 4.07 -18.37
CA ARG A 143 -22.28 5.33 -18.08
C ARG A 143 -22.35 6.22 -19.31
N LEU A 144 -21.28 6.30 -20.11
CA LEU A 144 -21.31 7.01 -21.40
C LEU A 144 -22.34 6.41 -22.37
N GLN A 145 -22.41 5.08 -22.47
CA GLN A 145 -23.46 4.42 -23.25
C GLN A 145 -24.87 4.70 -22.71
N GLY A 146 -25.03 4.75 -21.39
CA GLY A 146 -26.29 5.12 -20.73
C GLY A 146 -26.73 6.56 -21.01
N MET A 147 -25.79 7.45 -21.36
CA MET A 147 -26.07 8.81 -21.86
C MET A 147 -26.43 8.83 -23.37
N GLY A 148 -26.60 7.66 -23.99
CA GLY A 148 -26.94 7.50 -25.39
C GLY A 148 -25.73 7.46 -26.34
N ILE A 149 -24.50 7.63 -25.84
CA ILE A 149 -23.29 7.69 -26.69
C ILE A 149 -22.94 6.28 -27.15
N LYS A 150 -23.06 6.02 -28.46
CA LYS A 150 -22.66 4.77 -29.12
C LYS A 150 -21.44 4.98 -30.03
N VAL A 151 -21.29 6.18 -30.56
CA VAL A 151 -20.19 6.57 -31.45
C VAL A 151 -19.56 7.86 -30.92
N ILE A 152 -18.24 7.91 -30.88
CA ILE A 152 -17.47 9.15 -30.65
C ILE A 152 -16.92 9.60 -32.00
N VAL A 153 -17.45 10.71 -32.51
CA VAL A 153 -17.03 11.35 -33.76
C VAL A 153 -16.00 12.42 -33.42
N GLY A 154 -14.81 11.95 -33.07
CA GLY A 154 -13.71 12.72 -32.50
C GLY A 154 -12.72 11.79 -31.81
N ASP A 155 -11.89 12.36 -30.94
CA ASP A 155 -10.92 11.64 -30.14
C ASP A 155 -11.44 11.32 -28.73
N ILE A 156 -10.82 10.35 -28.06
CA ILE A 156 -10.83 10.28 -26.60
C ILE A 156 -9.52 10.92 -26.11
N VAL A 157 -9.61 12.02 -25.40
CA VAL A 157 -8.48 12.81 -24.92
C VAL A 157 -8.24 12.49 -23.44
N LEU A 158 -7.03 12.02 -23.14
CA LEU A 158 -6.59 11.69 -21.78
C LEU A 158 -5.82 12.88 -21.20
N ASP A 159 -6.38 13.49 -20.16
CA ASP A 159 -5.72 14.56 -19.42
C ASP A 159 -5.02 14.00 -18.18
N ARG A 160 -3.69 14.07 -18.18
CA ARG A 160 -2.81 13.59 -17.11
C ARG A 160 -2.06 14.72 -16.39
N SER A 161 -2.46 15.97 -16.63
CA SER A 161 -1.74 17.17 -16.16
C SER A 161 -1.65 17.28 -14.63
N ALA A 162 -2.45 16.54 -13.87
CA ALA A 162 -2.40 16.52 -12.41
C ALA A 162 -1.05 16.03 -11.86
N PHE A 163 -0.34 15.16 -12.59
CA PHE A 163 0.96 14.61 -12.17
C PHE A 163 2.08 15.08 -13.11
N GLN A 164 3.15 15.62 -12.54
CA GLN A 164 4.38 15.97 -13.26
C GLN A 164 5.53 15.13 -12.69
N LEU A 165 5.82 14.03 -13.38
CA LEU A 165 6.79 13.02 -12.94
C LEU A 165 7.95 12.90 -13.94
N PRO A 166 9.17 12.62 -13.46
CA PRO A 166 10.28 12.31 -14.35
C PRO A 166 10.01 11.01 -15.13
N ALA A 167 10.75 10.84 -16.23
CA ALA A 167 10.79 9.55 -16.91
C ALA A 167 11.26 8.45 -15.93
N HIS A 168 10.66 7.27 -16.06
CA HIS A 168 10.92 6.13 -15.18
C HIS A 168 11.37 4.93 -15.99
N ASP A 169 12.53 4.39 -15.65
CA ASP A 169 13.00 3.10 -16.16
C ASP A 169 12.67 1.99 -15.16
N ALA A 170 11.75 1.12 -15.54
CA ALA A 170 11.27 0.01 -14.72
C ALA A 170 12.35 -1.06 -14.45
N ALA A 171 13.46 -1.09 -15.19
CA ALA A 171 14.54 -2.05 -14.99
C ALA A 171 15.55 -1.61 -13.91
N VAL A 172 15.63 -0.32 -13.57
CA VAL A 172 16.70 0.23 -12.71
C VAL A 172 16.76 -0.42 -11.32
N PHE A 173 15.63 -0.85 -10.75
CA PHE A 173 15.60 -1.34 -9.37
C PHE A 173 16.17 -2.75 -9.19
N ASP A 174 15.80 -3.67 -10.10
CA ASP A 174 16.09 -5.10 -10.00
C ASP A 174 16.16 -5.83 -11.36
N ASN A 175 16.17 -5.10 -12.47
CA ASN A 175 16.16 -5.64 -13.83
C ASN A 175 14.93 -6.49 -14.18
N GLU A 176 13.79 -6.23 -13.53
CA GLU A 176 12.52 -6.92 -13.77
C GLU A 176 11.44 -5.96 -14.30
N PRO A 177 11.64 -5.35 -15.50
CA PRO A 177 10.79 -4.25 -15.99
C PRO A 177 9.32 -4.63 -16.21
N TRP A 178 9.03 -5.92 -16.40
CA TRP A 178 7.67 -6.41 -16.67
C TRP A 178 6.90 -6.77 -15.39
N ARG A 179 7.49 -6.59 -14.21
CA ARG A 179 6.79 -6.83 -12.95
C ARG A 179 5.90 -5.62 -12.62
N PRO A 180 4.61 -5.83 -12.32
CA PRO A 180 3.71 -4.72 -11.98
C PRO A 180 4.18 -3.84 -10.82
N TYR A 181 4.99 -4.38 -9.91
CA TYR A 181 5.52 -3.60 -8.79
C TYR A 181 6.55 -2.53 -9.20
N ASN A 182 7.09 -2.61 -10.42
CA ASN A 182 8.01 -1.64 -11.03
C ASN A 182 7.29 -0.61 -11.94
N ALA A 183 5.96 -0.67 -12.05
CA ALA A 183 5.19 0.29 -12.83
C ALA A 183 5.32 1.72 -12.27
N SER A 184 5.26 2.72 -13.14
CA SER A 184 5.33 4.14 -12.79
C SER A 184 3.96 4.77 -12.54
N PRO A 185 3.82 5.71 -11.58
CA PRO A 185 2.56 6.40 -11.32
C PRO A 185 2.02 7.12 -12.54
N ASP A 186 0.71 7.39 -12.54
CA ASP A 186 0.02 8.06 -13.63
C ASP A 186 -1.19 8.81 -13.08
N ALA A 187 -1.40 10.07 -13.46
CA ALA A 187 -2.61 10.77 -13.04
C ALA A 187 -3.89 10.01 -13.45
N LEU A 188 -3.85 9.28 -14.58
CA LEU A 188 -4.91 8.38 -15.04
C LEU A 188 -4.44 6.91 -14.96
N LEU A 189 -4.19 6.42 -13.74
CA LEU A 189 -3.78 5.04 -13.50
C LEU A 189 -4.93 4.06 -13.72
N ILE A 190 -5.00 3.49 -14.92
CA ILE A 190 -5.89 2.39 -15.23
C ILE A 190 -5.26 1.07 -14.77
N ASN A 191 -6.02 0.28 -14.01
CA ASN A 191 -5.71 -1.11 -13.67
C ASN A 191 -4.24 -1.35 -13.25
N TYR A 192 -3.67 -0.43 -12.46
CA TYR A 192 -2.28 -0.50 -11.98
C TYR A 192 -1.20 -0.54 -13.08
N LYS A 193 -1.53 -0.18 -14.33
CA LYS A 193 -0.72 -0.44 -15.53
C LYS A 193 -0.33 -1.91 -15.69
N ALA A 194 -1.22 -2.81 -15.28
CA ALA A 194 -1.02 -4.25 -15.36
C ALA A 194 -2.08 -4.91 -16.23
N VAL A 195 -1.65 -5.87 -17.04
CA VAL A 195 -2.52 -6.81 -17.74
C VAL A 195 -2.50 -8.13 -16.98
N ALA A 196 -3.68 -8.65 -16.65
CA ALA A 196 -3.83 -10.01 -16.13
C ALA A 196 -3.99 -10.98 -17.30
N LEU A 197 -3.16 -12.03 -17.31
CA LEU A 197 -3.22 -13.12 -18.26
C LEU A 197 -3.91 -14.29 -17.57
N ASN A 198 -5.15 -14.57 -17.96
CA ASN A 198 -5.91 -15.69 -17.47
C ASN A 198 -5.70 -16.87 -18.41
N ILE A 199 -5.05 -17.92 -17.90
CA ILE A 199 -4.53 -19.04 -18.67
C ILE A 199 -5.29 -20.28 -18.26
N ALA A 200 -5.95 -20.93 -19.23
CA ALA A 200 -6.73 -22.14 -19.03
C ALA A 200 -6.29 -23.24 -20.00
N PRO A 201 -5.92 -24.45 -19.53
CA PRO A 201 -5.54 -25.55 -20.41
C PRO A 201 -6.75 -26.12 -21.16
N ASP A 202 -6.62 -26.27 -22.48
CA ASP A 202 -7.52 -27.00 -23.37
C ASP A 202 -6.80 -28.26 -23.87
N THR A 203 -6.98 -29.35 -23.10
CA THR A 203 -6.29 -30.62 -23.35
C THR A 203 -6.74 -31.29 -24.64
N GLY A 204 -7.97 -31.05 -25.10
CA GLY A 204 -8.46 -31.55 -26.38
C GLY A 204 -7.79 -30.87 -27.57
N ALA A 205 -7.49 -29.57 -27.45
CA ALA A 205 -6.79 -28.81 -28.48
C ALA A 205 -5.25 -28.83 -28.37
N GLY A 206 -4.70 -29.40 -27.29
CA GLY A 206 -3.25 -29.44 -27.05
C GLY A 206 -2.62 -28.08 -26.72
N VAL A 207 -3.42 -27.09 -26.31
CA VAL A 207 -2.98 -25.72 -26.02
C VAL A 207 -3.54 -25.20 -24.69
N ALA A 208 -2.91 -24.20 -24.11
CA ALA A 208 -3.53 -23.34 -23.10
C ALA A 208 -4.01 -22.05 -23.77
N ARG A 209 -5.26 -21.64 -23.49
CA ARG A 209 -5.85 -20.39 -24.00
C ARG A 209 -5.52 -19.26 -23.04
N ILE A 210 -5.29 -18.06 -23.57
CA ILE A 210 -4.91 -16.87 -22.81
C ILE A 210 -5.94 -15.78 -23.06
N GLN A 211 -6.58 -15.33 -22.00
CA GLN A 211 -7.39 -14.11 -21.98
C GLN A 211 -6.59 -12.98 -21.33
N TYR A 212 -6.71 -11.77 -21.87
CA TYR A 212 -6.01 -10.58 -21.42
C TYR A 212 -6.99 -9.56 -20.87
N ASP A 213 -6.80 -9.16 -19.61
CA ASP A 213 -7.67 -8.20 -18.93
C ASP A 213 -6.84 -7.01 -18.39
N PRO A 214 -7.11 -5.75 -18.79
CA PRO A 214 -8.10 -5.31 -19.79
C PRO A 214 -7.84 -5.80 -21.22
N PRO A 215 -8.86 -5.75 -22.10
CA PRO A 215 -8.64 -5.75 -23.54
C PRO A 215 -7.76 -4.56 -23.94
N MET A 216 -6.71 -4.83 -24.73
CA MET A 216 -5.72 -3.83 -25.13
C MET A 216 -5.77 -3.58 -26.63
N PHE A 217 -6.32 -2.44 -27.05
CA PHE A 217 -6.47 -2.13 -28.46
C PHE A 217 -5.13 -2.06 -29.20
N GLY A 218 -5.10 -2.63 -30.41
CA GLY A 218 -3.93 -2.65 -31.28
C GLY A 218 -2.73 -3.41 -30.68
N MET A 219 -2.99 -4.42 -29.83
CA MET A 219 -1.98 -5.38 -29.39
C MET A 219 -2.15 -6.70 -30.15
N GLU A 220 -1.05 -7.27 -30.62
CA GLU A 220 -1.02 -8.57 -31.33
C GLU A 220 -0.73 -9.72 -30.37
N ASN A 221 -1.47 -9.76 -29.26
CA ASN A 221 -1.21 -10.69 -28.18
C ASN A 221 -1.48 -12.15 -28.59
N GLN A 222 -0.59 -13.04 -28.17
CA GLN A 222 -0.68 -14.48 -28.45
C GLN A 222 -1.85 -15.13 -27.69
N GLN A 223 -2.84 -15.65 -28.40
CA GLN A 223 -4.06 -16.19 -27.78
C GLN A 223 -3.90 -17.58 -27.17
N THR A 224 -2.85 -18.33 -27.55
CA THR A 224 -2.62 -19.69 -27.07
C THR A 224 -1.14 -20.02 -26.91
N VAL A 225 -0.82 -20.94 -26.00
CA VAL A 225 0.53 -21.52 -25.80
C VAL A 225 0.41 -23.04 -25.85
N ALA A 226 1.39 -23.73 -26.44
CA ALA A 226 1.37 -25.18 -26.50
C ALA A 226 1.37 -25.79 -25.09
N LEU A 227 0.63 -26.89 -24.87
CA LEU A 227 0.75 -27.63 -23.62
C LEU A 227 2.11 -28.35 -23.56
N ALA A 228 2.69 -28.39 -22.37
CA ALA A 228 3.87 -29.20 -22.11
C ALA A 228 3.53 -30.70 -22.18
N ALA A 229 4.56 -31.56 -22.18
CA ALA A 229 4.37 -33.01 -22.14
C ALA A 229 3.44 -33.42 -20.96
N PRO A 230 2.55 -34.43 -21.11
CA PRO A 230 1.55 -34.77 -20.09
C PRO A 230 2.11 -35.05 -18.69
N THR A 231 3.36 -35.48 -18.57
CA THR A 231 4.04 -35.77 -17.30
C THR A 231 4.67 -34.54 -16.63
N SER A 232 4.60 -33.36 -17.26
CA SER A 232 5.23 -32.15 -16.74
C SER A 232 4.49 -31.64 -15.50
N ASP A 233 5.22 -31.44 -14.39
CA ASP A 233 4.69 -30.77 -13.20
C ASP A 233 4.40 -29.29 -13.49
N CYS A 234 3.55 -28.68 -12.66
CA CYS A 234 3.29 -27.25 -12.76
C CYS A 234 4.54 -26.44 -12.44
N GLY A 235 5.11 -26.64 -11.24
CA GLY A 235 6.37 -26.02 -10.81
C GLY A 235 6.44 -24.52 -11.11
N ASP A 236 7.59 -24.08 -11.62
CA ASP A 236 7.77 -22.71 -12.13
C ASP A 236 7.26 -22.57 -13.58
N TRP A 237 5.94 -22.67 -13.72
CA TRP A 237 5.26 -22.57 -15.00
C TRP A 237 5.47 -21.24 -15.72
N ARG A 238 5.72 -20.15 -14.99
CA ARG A 238 5.94 -18.82 -15.60
C ARG A 238 7.23 -18.79 -16.41
N SER A 239 8.31 -19.34 -15.85
CA SER A 239 9.58 -19.49 -16.58
C SER A 239 9.44 -20.48 -17.74
N LYS A 240 8.70 -21.57 -17.56
CA LYS A 240 8.43 -22.57 -18.63
C LYS A 240 7.69 -21.98 -19.84
N MET A 241 6.83 -20.96 -19.65
CA MET A 241 6.13 -20.28 -20.75
C MET A 241 7.04 -19.35 -21.57
N GLN A 242 8.19 -18.91 -21.04
CA GLN A 242 9.15 -18.03 -21.71
C GLN A 242 8.50 -16.78 -22.33
N LEU A 243 8.07 -15.85 -21.48
CA LEU A 243 7.52 -14.56 -21.89
C LEU A 243 8.50 -13.81 -22.78
N ASP A 244 8.02 -13.37 -23.95
CA ASP A 244 8.74 -12.54 -24.91
C ASP A 244 7.96 -11.24 -25.14
N MET A 245 8.62 -10.13 -24.81
CA MET A 245 8.11 -8.77 -24.94
C MET A 245 9.10 -7.86 -25.68
N ASN A 246 9.98 -8.43 -26.50
CA ASN A 246 10.92 -7.66 -27.32
C ASN A 246 10.20 -6.78 -28.35
N ASN A 247 9.02 -7.22 -28.82
CA ASN A 247 8.11 -6.36 -29.58
C ASN A 247 7.14 -5.66 -28.62
N PRO A 248 7.18 -4.31 -28.51
CA PRO A 248 6.33 -3.59 -27.57
C PRO A 248 4.83 -3.64 -27.87
N GLN A 249 4.42 -4.09 -29.06
CA GLN A 249 3.02 -4.24 -29.48
C GLN A 249 2.48 -5.67 -29.30
N ARG A 250 3.28 -6.59 -28.76
CA ARG A 250 2.92 -8.01 -28.66
C ARG A 250 3.39 -8.63 -27.36
N ILE A 251 2.48 -9.28 -26.64
CA ILE A 251 2.81 -10.22 -25.57
C ILE A 251 2.85 -11.62 -26.19
N ALA A 252 4.02 -12.25 -26.20
CA ALA A 252 4.26 -13.56 -26.78
C ALA A 252 4.91 -14.53 -25.80
N PHE A 253 4.92 -15.81 -26.17
CA PHE A 253 5.45 -16.91 -25.39
C PHE A 253 6.17 -17.90 -26.30
N ASN A 254 7.42 -18.21 -25.96
CA ASN A 254 8.27 -19.12 -26.73
C ASN A 254 8.35 -20.52 -26.10
N GLY A 255 7.70 -20.73 -24.96
CA GLY A 255 7.71 -21.97 -24.20
C GLY A 255 6.38 -22.73 -24.24
N SER A 256 6.11 -23.47 -23.16
CA SER A 256 4.91 -24.32 -23.03
C SER A 256 4.26 -24.18 -21.65
N TYR A 257 2.99 -24.59 -21.55
CA TYR A 257 2.21 -24.54 -20.31
C TYR A 257 1.88 -25.95 -19.80
N PRO A 258 2.32 -26.35 -18.59
CA PRO A 258 1.93 -27.64 -18.02
C PRO A 258 0.43 -27.70 -17.69
N ALA A 259 -0.30 -28.64 -18.28
CA ALA A 259 -1.73 -28.82 -18.00
C ALA A 259 -2.02 -29.10 -16.51
N SER A 260 -1.06 -29.70 -15.79
CA SER A 260 -1.14 -29.95 -14.34
C SER A 260 -1.25 -28.67 -13.49
N CYS A 261 -0.99 -27.49 -14.06
CA CYS A 261 -1.24 -26.23 -13.39
C CYS A 261 -2.73 -25.91 -13.21
N GLY A 262 -3.62 -26.46 -14.05
CA GLY A 262 -5.00 -26.00 -14.16
C GLY A 262 -5.07 -24.52 -14.53
N ASP A 263 -6.12 -23.83 -14.12
CA ASP A 263 -6.27 -22.40 -14.39
C ASP A 263 -5.29 -21.57 -13.55
N LYS A 264 -4.70 -20.55 -14.17
CA LYS A 264 -3.80 -19.60 -13.52
C LYS A 264 -4.04 -18.19 -14.02
N SER A 265 -3.70 -17.23 -13.17
CA SER A 265 -3.62 -15.82 -13.53
C SER A 265 -2.21 -15.29 -13.33
N TRP A 266 -1.73 -14.49 -14.28
CA TRP A 266 -0.43 -13.84 -14.21
C TRP A 266 -0.52 -12.39 -14.63
N SER A 267 -0.27 -11.49 -13.68
CA SER A 267 -0.19 -10.05 -13.95
C SER A 267 1.20 -9.64 -14.43
N ILE A 268 1.26 -8.88 -15.52
CA ILE A 268 2.49 -8.28 -16.07
C ILE A 268 2.29 -6.80 -16.37
N ALA A 269 3.36 -6.02 -16.29
CA ALA A 269 3.40 -4.67 -16.84
C ALA A 269 3.77 -4.75 -18.34
N PRO A 270 3.08 -4.01 -19.24
CA PRO A 270 3.41 -4.01 -20.67
C PRO A 270 4.76 -3.32 -20.93
N ALA A 271 5.34 -3.54 -22.11
CA ALA A 271 6.59 -2.89 -22.52
C ALA A 271 6.44 -1.37 -22.77
N GLN A 272 5.23 -0.90 -23.11
CA GLN A 272 4.89 0.52 -23.31
C GLN A 272 3.88 0.99 -22.25
N PRO A 273 4.28 1.17 -20.98
CA PRO A 273 3.38 1.55 -19.89
C PRO A 273 2.71 2.92 -20.09
N GLU A 274 3.33 3.84 -20.81
CA GLU A 274 2.79 5.16 -21.17
C GLU A 274 1.55 5.08 -22.08
N ARG A 275 1.47 4.03 -22.91
CA ARG A 275 0.33 3.78 -23.81
C ARG A 275 -0.76 2.93 -23.17
N PHE A 276 -0.56 2.46 -21.94
CA PHE A 276 -1.47 1.50 -21.30
C PHE A 276 -2.90 2.02 -21.22
N ALA A 277 -3.10 3.22 -20.67
CA ALA A 277 -4.45 3.78 -20.50
C ALA A 277 -5.17 3.96 -21.84
N ALA A 278 -4.47 4.45 -22.86
CA ALA A 278 -5.05 4.63 -24.20
C ALA A 278 -5.53 3.30 -24.79
N LYS A 279 -4.68 2.26 -24.73
CA LYS A 279 -5.01 0.92 -25.23
C LYS A 279 -6.13 0.25 -24.45
N ALA A 280 -6.13 0.37 -23.12
CA ALA A 280 -7.14 -0.21 -22.25
C ALA A 280 -8.51 0.46 -22.41
N ILE A 281 -8.54 1.80 -22.48
CA ILE A 281 -9.78 2.57 -22.68
C ILE A 281 -10.38 2.27 -24.05
N GLU A 282 -9.57 2.30 -25.11
CA GLU A 282 -10.06 1.99 -26.45
C GLU A 282 -10.51 0.53 -26.58
N GLY A 283 -9.72 -0.40 -26.03
CA GLY A 283 -10.04 -1.83 -26.03
C GLY A 283 -11.38 -2.09 -25.37
N MET A 284 -11.57 -1.55 -24.16
CA MET A 284 -12.82 -1.70 -23.41
C MET A 284 -13.99 -1.00 -24.11
N TRP A 285 -13.81 0.20 -24.67
CA TRP A 285 -14.87 0.90 -25.39
C TRP A 285 -15.38 0.10 -26.58
N ARG A 286 -14.46 -0.50 -27.35
CA ARG A 286 -14.79 -1.33 -28.51
C ARG A 286 -15.41 -2.67 -28.11
N GLU A 287 -14.92 -3.31 -27.06
CA GLU A 287 -15.49 -4.54 -26.51
C GLU A 287 -16.95 -4.33 -26.05
N LEU A 288 -17.25 -3.17 -25.47
CA LEU A 288 -18.61 -2.75 -25.12
C LEU A 288 -19.50 -2.43 -26.35
N GLY A 289 -18.98 -2.54 -27.57
CA GLY A 289 -19.68 -2.21 -28.82
C GLY A 289 -19.66 -0.74 -29.21
N GLY A 290 -18.90 0.09 -28.48
CA GLY A 290 -18.68 1.49 -28.80
C GLY A 290 -17.81 1.66 -30.06
N LYS A 291 -18.11 2.70 -30.84
CA LYS A 291 -17.32 3.06 -32.03
C LYS A 291 -16.56 4.36 -31.79
N LEU A 292 -15.37 4.47 -32.36
CA LEU A 292 -14.50 5.66 -32.29
C LEU A 292 -13.99 5.93 -33.70
N THR A 293 -14.16 7.17 -34.18
CA THR A 293 -13.67 7.58 -35.51
C THR A 293 -12.27 8.20 -35.46
N GLY A 294 -11.89 8.82 -34.34
CA GLY A 294 -10.55 9.34 -34.09
C GLY A 294 -9.68 8.33 -33.35
N ALA A 295 -8.82 8.83 -32.46
CA ALA A 295 -7.91 8.01 -31.66
C ALA A 295 -8.03 8.32 -30.16
N VAL A 296 -7.49 7.43 -29.33
CA VAL A 296 -7.24 7.74 -27.92
C VAL A 296 -5.83 8.34 -27.80
N ARG A 297 -5.75 9.58 -27.31
CA ARG A 297 -4.49 10.34 -27.24
C ARG A 297 -4.42 11.22 -26.01
N ASP A 298 -3.22 11.66 -25.69
CA ASP A 298 -3.00 12.64 -24.62
C ASP A 298 -3.44 14.05 -25.04
N GLY A 299 -3.80 14.86 -24.06
CA GLY A 299 -4.15 16.27 -24.22
C GLY A 299 -4.60 16.89 -22.91
N SER A 300 -5.28 18.02 -22.98
CA SER A 300 -5.84 18.69 -21.80
C SER A 300 -7.33 18.97 -22.01
N VAL A 301 -8.07 18.97 -20.91
CA VAL A 301 -9.46 19.42 -20.92
C VAL A 301 -9.50 20.91 -21.29
N PRO A 302 -10.34 21.34 -22.25
CA PRO A 302 -10.49 22.75 -22.59
C PRO A 302 -10.94 23.58 -21.38
N GLN A 303 -10.35 24.77 -21.21
CA GLN A 303 -10.72 25.68 -20.14
C GLN A 303 -12.21 26.04 -20.20
N GLY A 304 -12.87 26.01 -19.04
CA GLY A 304 -14.30 26.34 -18.91
C GLY A 304 -15.26 25.19 -19.24
N LEU A 305 -14.78 24.08 -19.81
CA LEU A 305 -15.62 22.91 -20.08
C LEU A 305 -16.07 22.26 -18.76
N GLN A 306 -17.37 22.08 -18.59
CA GLN A 306 -17.95 21.46 -17.40
C GLN A 306 -18.01 19.93 -17.54
N PRO A 307 -17.73 19.17 -16.45
CA PRO A 307 -17.80 17.72 -16.51
C PRO A 307 -19.24 17.27 -16.71
N ALA A 308 -19.44 16.33 -17.64
CA ALA A 308 -20.72 15.68 -17.84
C ALA A 308 -21.05 14.76 -16.65
N PHE A 309 -20.03 14.12 -16.09
CA PHE A 309 -20.09 13.42 -14.80
C PHE A 309 -18.69 13.23 -14.21
N GLN A 310 -18.63 12.71 -12.99
CA GLN A 310 -17.39 12.32 -12.32
C GLN A 310 -17.55 10.92 -11.72
N LEU A 311 -16.47 10.13 -11.70
CA LEU A 311 -16.37 8.91 -10.91
C LEU A 311 -15.64 9.20 -9.61
N GLU A 312 -16.19 8.74 -8.50
CA GLU A 312 -15.52 8.78 -7.19
C GLU A 312 -14.87 7.42 -6.91
N SER A 313 -13.62 7.43 -6.43
CA SER A 313 -12.91 6.25 -5.91
C SER A 313 -13.65 5.64 -4.71
N PRO A 314 -13.31 4.40 -4.30
CA PRO A 314 -13.55 4.00 -2.93
C PRO A 314 -12.86 4.97 -1.96
N ALA A 315 -13.33 5.00 -0.72
CA ALA A 315 -12.76 5.86 0.30
C ALA A 315 -11.28 5.52 0.58
N LEU A 316 -10.52 6.51 1.07
CA LEU A 316 -9.11 6.33 1.43
C LEU A 316 -8.89 5.16 2.39
N SER A 317 -9.81 4.90 3.31
CA SER A 317 -9.75 3.75 4.22
C SER A 317 -9.67 2.41 3.47
N GLU A 318 -10.47 2.23 2.41
CA GLU A 318 -10.44 1.03 1.57
C GLU A 318 -9.15 0.96 0.72
N VAL A 319 -8.71 2.10 0.19
CA VAL A 319 -7.45 2.20 -0.56
C VAL A 319 -6.25 1.83 0.33
N VAL A 320 -6.21 2.34 1.56
CA VAL A 320 -5.16 2.05 2.56
C VAL A 320 -5.19 0.58 2.96
N ARG A 321 -6.38 -0.01 3.14
CA ARG A 321 -6.53 -1.45 3.33
C ARG A 321 -5.89 -2.24 2.20
N ASP A 322 -6.21 -1.94 0.95
CA ASP A 322 -5.65 -2.66 -0.20
C ASP A 322 -4.12 -2.47 -0.31
N ILE A 323 -3.63 -1.24 -0.05
CA ILE A 323 -2.19 -0.95 0.02
C ILE A 323 -1.51 -1.83 1.07
N ASN A 324 -2.05 -1.91 2.28
CA ASN A 324 -1.36 -2.57 3.38
C ASN A 324 -1.54 -4.10 3.34
N LYS A 325 -2.74 -4.61 3.01
CA LYS A 325 -3.01 -6.06 2.88
C LYS A 325 -2.21 -6.71 1.75
N TYR A 326 -2.19 -6.08 0.57
CA TYR A 326 -1.54 -6.64 -0.62
C TYR A 326 -0.18 -6.01 -0.94
N SER A 327 0.25 -5.06 -0.12
CA SER A 327 1.54 -4.35 -0.28
C SER A 327 1.69 -3.65 -1.64
N ASN A 328 0.60 -3.08 -2.17
CA ASN A 328 0.58 -2.51 -3.51
C ASN A 328 1.47 -1.25 -3.60
N ASN A 329 2.54 -1.33 -4.41
CA ASN A 329 3.50 -0.23 -4.57
C ASN A 329 2.89 0.99 -5.24
N ILE A 330 2.23 0.79 -6.39
CA ILE A 330 1.78 1.91 -7.21
C ILE A 330 0.69 2.72 -6.51
N MET A 331 -0.19 2.05 -5.77
CA MET A 331 -1.19 2.70 -4.92
C MET A 331 -0.55 3.54 -3.81
N ALA A 332 0.51 3.04 -3.16
CA ALA A 332 1.23 3.82 -2.14
C ALA A 332 1.91 5.05 -2.72
N GLN A 333 2.52 4.95 -3.91
CA GLN A 333 3.13 6.08 -4.61
C GLN A 333 2.07 7.14 -4.94
N HIS A 334 0.90 6.73 -5.42
CA HIS A 334 -0.23 7.63 -5.68
C HIS A 334 -0.74 8.36 -4.44
N VAL A 335 -0.87 7.64 -3.32
CA VAL A 335 -1.27 8.26 -2.05
C VAL A 335 -0.25 9.29 -1.61
N LEU A 336 1.06 8.98 -1.72
CA LEU A 336 2.11 9.95 -1.46
C LEU A 336 1.99 11.17 -2.39
N LEU A 337 1.87 10.97 -3.70
CA LEU A 337 1.72 12.05 -4.68
C LEU A 337 0.48 12.91 -4.41
N THR A 338 -0.61 12.32 -3.94
CA THR A 338 -1.83 13.03 -3.55
C THR A 338 -1.56 14.01 -2.40
N LEU A 339 -0.75 13.62 -1.41
CA LEU A 339 -0.34 14.53 -0.32
C LEU A 339 0.44 15.75 -0.83
N GLY A 340 1.27 15.57 -1.87
CA GLY A 340 1.94 16.68 -2.54
C GLY A 340 0.96 17.56 -3.32
N MET A 341 0.05 16.93 -4.07
CA MET A 341 -0.94 17.61 -4.92
C MET A 341 -1.88 18.52 -4.13
N GLN A 342 -2.32 18.11 -2.93
CA GLN A 342 -3.19 18.94 -2.07
C GLN A 342 -2.54 20.28 -1.70
N ARG A 343 -1.21 20.37 -1.75
CA ARG A 343 -0.46 21.59 -1.43
C ARG A 343 -0.18 22.46 -2.66
N THR A 344 0.21 21.86 -3.77
CA THR A 344 0.74 22.58 -4.94
C THR A 344 -0.21 22.60 -6.14
N GLY A 345 -1.32 21.86 -6.10
CA GLY A 345 -2.25 21.67 -7.22
C GLY A 345 -1.76 20.67 -8.28
N VAL A 346 -0.44 20.47 -8.39
CA VAL A 346 0.20 19.48 -9.27
C VAL A 346 1.12 18.57 -8.45
N ALA A 347 1.01 17.26 -8.64
CA ALA A 347 1.78 16.27 -7.89
C ALA A 347 3.19 16.07 -8.48
N SER A 348 4.21 16.08 -7.62
CA SER A 348 5.55 15.57 -7.91
C SER A 348 6.09 14.84 -6.69
N PHE A 349 7.11 13.98 -6.86
CA PHE A 349 7.74 13.33 -5.71
C PHE A 349 8.41 14.33 -4.76
N ASP A 350 8.91 15.47 -5.28
CA ASP A 350 9.49 16.52 -4.45
C ASP A 350 8.45 17.18 -3.54
N SER A 351 7.31 17.61 -4.11
CA SER A 351 6.24 18.22 -3.32
C SER A 351 5.64 17.22 -2.33
N ALA A 352 5.55 15.95 -2.71
CA ALA A 352 5.05 14.89 -1.85
C ALA A 352 5.99 14.56 -0.67
N ARG A 353 7.30 14.46 -0.92
CA ARG A 353 8.31 14.27 0.14
C ARG A 353 8.32 15.46 1.09
N GLN A 354 8.22 16.69 0.56
CA GLN A 354 8.14 17.89 1.39
C GLN A 354 6.87 17.91 2.27
N SER A 355 5.72 17.51 1.72
CA SER A 355 4.46 17.37 2.46
C SER A 355 4.59 16.38 3.62
N LEU A 356 5.18 15.21 3.35
CA LEU A 356 5.39 14.18 4.37
C LEU A 356 6.40 14.60 5.45
N ALA A 357 7.50 15.27 5.08
CA ALA A 357 8.50 15.78 6.01
C ALA A 357 7.93 16.85 6.95
N GLN A 358 7.08 17.74 6.42
CA GLN A 358 6.39 18.75 7.23
C GLN A 358 5.39 18.13 8.19
N TRP A 359 4.60 17.16 7.72
CA TRP A 359 3.70 16.40 8.58
C TRP A 359 4.44 15.69 9.71
N TRP A 360 5.58 15.04 9.41
CA TRP A 360 6.41 14.39 10.41
C TRP A 360 6.96 15.37 11.45
N ALA A 361 7.54 16.48 10.99
CA ALA A 361 8.08 17.52 11.87
C ALA A 361 7.00 18.14 12.76
N ALA A 362 5.79 18.33 12.25
CA ALA A 362 4.66 18.86 13.03
C ALA A 362 4.22 17.91 14.16
N ARG A 363 4.41 16.60 13.99
CA ARG A 363 3.98 15.57 14.95
C ARG A 363 5.05 15.21 15.98
N TRP A 364 6.31 15.17 15.55
CA TRP A 364 7.40 14.65 16.38
C TRP A 364 8.61 15.60 16.50
N GLY A 365 8.51 16.84 15.99
CA GLY A 365 9.52 17.88 16.14
C GLY A 365 10.88 17.44 15.60
N ASN A 366 11.86 17.34 16.52
CA ASN A 366 13.25 16.99 16.21
C ASN A 366 13.50 15.48 16.12
N ALA A 367 12.47 14.63 16.19
CA ALA A 367 12.64 13.20 15.95
C ALA A 367 13.22 12.95 14.55
N GLU A 368 14.11 11.97 14.46
CA GLU A 368 14.75 11.60 13.19
C GLU A 368 13.68 11.25 12.14
N GLN A 369 13.76 11.91 10.98
CA GLN A 369 12.77 11.77 9.93
C GLN A 369 13.05 10.54 9.07
N PRO A 370 12.01 9.83 8.60
CA PRO A 370 12.21 8.81 7.59
C PRO A 370 12.71 9.42 6.29
N VAL A 371 13.69 8.76 5.67
CA VAL A 371 14.07 9.06 4.28
C VAL A 371 13.06 8.36 3.38
N VAL A 372 12.14 9.14 2.81
CA VAL A 372 11.11 8.65 1.90
C VAL A 372 11.46 9.04 0.47
N ASP A 373 11.44 8.05 -0.42
CA ASP A 373 11.71 8.23 -1.84
C ASP A 373 10.40 8.28 -2.63
N ASN A 374 9.74 7.14 -2.76
CA ASN A 374 8.47 6.98 -3.48
C ASN A 374 7.28 6.58 -2.58
N GLY A 375 7.46 6.49 -1.26
CA GLY A 375 6.40 6.11 -0.30
C GLY A 375 6.04 4.62 -0.28
N ALA A 376 6.37 3.87 -1.34
CA ALA A 376 6.19 2.42 -1.38
C ALA A 376 7.29 1.66 -0.63
N GLY A 377 8.47 2.26 -0.47
CA GLY A 377 9.66 1.58 0.06
C GLY A 377 10.34 0.65 -0.94
N LEU A 378 9.99 0.75 -2.22
CA LEU A 378 10.76 0.17 -3.33
C LEU A 378 11.91 1.14 -3.66
N SER A 379 12.89 1.21 -2.78
CA SER A 379 14.03 2.12 -2.88
C SER A 379 15.20 1.53 -2.10
N ARG A 380 16.42 1.71 -2.59
CA ARG A 380 17.64 1.35 -1.86
C ARG A 380 18.00 2.37 -0.79
N ASN A 381 17.53 3.61 -0.95
CA ASN A 381 17.88 4.74 -0.10
C ASN A 381 16.87 5.02 1.00
N ALA A 382 15.65 4.48 0.88
CA ALA A 382 14.62 4.67 1.89
C ALA A 382 15.06 4.09 3.24
N SER A 383 14.89 4.85 4.31
CA SER A 383 15.30 4.44 5.65
C SER A 383 14.40 5.02 6.74
N ILE A 384 14.32 4.32 7.86
CA ILE A 384 13.65 4.76 9.10
C ILE A 384 14.29 4.04 10.29
N THR A 385 14.28 4.66 11.47
CA THR A 385 14.71 4.00 12.70
C THR A 385 13.56 3.22 13.33
N ALA A 386 13.86 2.15 14.08
CA ALA A 386 12.80 1.42 14.80
C ALA A 386 12.13 2.31 15.86
N SER A 387 12.90 3.21 16.50
CA SER A 387 12.36 4.20 17.44
C SER A 387 11.39 5.16 16.76
N GLY A 388 11.74 5.74 15.60
CA GLY A 388 10.88 6.66 14.88
C GLY A 388 9.59 5.99 14.39
N LEU A 389 9.70 4.78 13.82
CA LEU A 389 8.54 4.00 13.40
C LEU A 389 7.66 3.61 14.60
N GLY A 390 8.28 3.20 15.71
CA GLY A 390 7.56 2.82 16.92
C GLY A 390 6.76 3.97 17.52
N GLN A 391 7.35 5.17 17.60
CA GLN A 391 6.69 6.39 18.06
C GLN A 391 5.52 6.78 17.15
N MET A 392 5.69 6.65 15.83
CA MET A 392 4.61 6.86 14.87
C MET A 392 3.44 5.88 15.12
N LEU A 393 3.74 4.60 15.36
CA LEU A 393 2.71 3.59 15.65
C LEU A 393 1.99 3.85 16.99
N GLN A 394 2.69 4.29 18.04
CA GLN A 394 2.03 4.71 19.29
C GLN A 394 1.11 5.92 19.07
N ASN A 395 1.53 6.90 18.28
CA ASN A 395 0.70 8.04 17.95
C ASN A 395 -0.54 7.63 17.12
N ALA A 396 -0.35 6.75 16.14
CA ALA A 396 -1.44 6.23 15.34
C ALA A 396 -2.46 5.44 16.18
N TRP A 397 -2.01 4.71 17.20
CA TRP A 397 -2.85 3.96 18.12
C TRP A 397 -3.86 4.83 18.90
N VAL A 398 -3.46 6.05 19.29
CA VAL A 398 -4.34 6.98 20.03
C VAL A 398 -5.05 7.99 19.11
N SER A 399 -4.86 7.87 17.80
CA SER A 399 -5.45 8.78 16.81
C SER A 399 -6.91 8.42 16.49
N PRO A 400 -7.73 9.39 16.04
CA PRO A 400 -9.11 9.11 15.59
C PRO A 400 -9.20 8.14 14.41
N VAL A 401 -8.13 8.03 13.60
CA VAL A 401 -8.06 7.15 12.41
C VAL A 401 -7.44 5.78 12.72
N MET A 402 -7.23 5.48 14.00
CA MET A 402 -6.71 4.18 14.46
C MET A 402 -7.48 3.00 13.87
N PRO A 403 -8.83 2.94 13.90
CA PRO A 403 -9.57 1.76 13.45
C PRO A 403 -9.27 1.39 11.99
N GLU A 404 -9.26 2.38 11.09
CA GLU A 404 -8.95 2.19 9.68
C GLU A 404 -7.47 1.84 9.48
N PHE A 405 -6.56 2.50 10.20
CA PHE A 405 -5.14 2.23 10.07
C PHE A 405 -4.76 0.82 10.55
N VAL A 406 -5.21 0.40 11.72
CA VAL A 406 -4.92 -0.93 12.28
C VAL A 406 -5.54 -2.02 11.42
N SER A 407 -6.82 -1.90 11.06
CA SER A 407 -7.54 -2.92 10.27
C SER A 407 -7.01 -3.05 8.84
N SER A 408 -6.31 -2.03 8.33
CA SER A 408 -5.64 -2.09 7.02
C SER A 408 -4.48 -3.09 6.97
N MET A 409 -3.83 -3.38 8.09
CA MET A 409 -2.63 -4.23 8.12
C MET A 409 -3.00 -5.72 8.06
N PRO A 410 -2.19 -6.57 7.39
CA PRO A 410 -2.38 -8.02 7.40
C PRO A 410 -2.49 -8.61 8.81
N ILE A 411 -3.39 -9.58 8.97
CA ILE A 411 -3.57 -10.35 10.19
C ILE A 411 -2.67 -11.58 10.12
N VAL A 412 -1.81 -11.77 11.13
CA VAL A 412 -0.88 -12.91 11.22
C VAL A 412 -1.62 -14.23 11.06
N GLY A 413 -1.18 -15.04 10.09
CA GLY A 413 -1.74 -16.38 9.83
C GLY A 413 -3.12 -16.39 9.16
N VAL A 414 -3.71 -15.24 8.86
CA VAL A 414 -5.09 -15.15 8.36
C VAL A 414 -5.15 -14.57 6.94
N ASP A 415 -4.61 -13.39 6.71
CA ASP A 415 -4.78 -12.69 5.42
C ASP A 415 -3.55 -11.93 4.93
N GLY A 416 -3.69 -11.32 3.75
CA GLY A 416 -2.67 -10.50 3.11
C GLY A 416 -1.33 -11.21 2.98
N THR A 417 -0.24 -10.45 3.12
CA THR A 417 1.13 -10.96 3.06
C THR A 417 1.50 -11.89 4.22
N LEU A 418 0.69 -11.96 5.28
CA LEU A 418 0.92 -12.79 6.47
C LEU A 418 0.06 -14.05 6.56
N ARG A 419 -0.80 -14.32 5.57
CA ARG A 419 -1.63 -15.55 5.49
C ARG A 419 -0.83 -16.85 5.67
N ARG A 420 0.43 -16.86 5.27
CA ARG A 420 1.33 -18.02 5.37
C ARG A 420 2.33 -17.95 6.55
N SER A 421 2.17 -16.99 7.46
CA SER A 421 2.97 -16.94 8.69
C SER A 421 2.87 -18.26 9.46
N LYS A 422 3.95 -18.63 10.13
CA LYS A 422 4.04 -19.84 10.98
C LYS A 422 4.03 -19.51 12.46
N SER A 423 3.71 -18.26 12.83
CA SER A 423 3.47 -17.87 14.21
C SER A 423 2.41 -18.78 14.85
N ARG A 424 2.63 -19.12 16.12
CA ARG A 424 1.71 -19.93 16.93
C ARG A 424 0.47 -19.14 17.39
N PHE A 425 0.50 -17.82 17.25
CA PHE A 425 -0.56 -16.90 17.66
C PHE A 425 -1.28 -16.32 16.44
N ALA A 426 -1.82 -17.18 15.58
CA ALA A 426 -2.62 -16.76 14.43
C ALA A 426 -3.81 -15.88 14.89
N GLY A 427 -4.02 -14.75 14.21
CA GLY A 427 -5.05 -13.77 14.56
C GLY A 427 -4.63 -12.72 15.60
N ALA A 428 -3.55 -12.93 16.34
CA ALA A 428 -3.17 -12.07 17.47
C ALA A 428 -2.41 -10.79 17.09
N ALA A 429 -2.23 -10.49 15.80
CA ALA A 429 -1.43 -9.35 15.39
C ALA A 429 -1.84 -8.79 14.02
N HIS A 430 -1.75 -7.47 13.91
CA HIS A 430 -1.95 -6.66 12.71
C HIS A 430 -0.61 -6.04 12.31
N LEU A 431 0.05 -6.60 11.29
CA LEU A 431 1.43 -6.26 10.96
C LEU A 431 1.61 -6.08 9.45
N LYS A 432 2.35 -5.03 9.06
CA LYS A 432 2.83 -4.83 7.71
C LYS A 432 4.17 -5.51 7.51
N THR A 433 4.30 -6.26 6.42
CA THR A 433 5.57 -6.84 5.98
C THR A 433 6.32 -5.93 5.01
N GLY A 434 7.66 -6.03 5.02
CA GLY A 434 8.56 -5.46 4.04
C GLY A 434 9.58 -6.50 3.59
N SER A 435 9.84 -6.60 2.29
CA SER A 435 10.87 -7.48 1.76
C SER A 435 11.48 -6.89 0.49
N LEU A 436 12.80 -6.87 0.44
CA LEU A 436 13.66 -6.66 -0.73
C LEU A 436 14.73 -7.77 -0.71
N ARG A 437 15.63 -7.77 -1.71
CA ARG A 437 16.76 -8.73 -1.76
C ARG A 437 17.58 -8.76 -0.46
N ASP A 438 17.85 -7.57 0.09
CA ASP A 438 18.77 -7.31 1.20
C ASP A 438 18.08 -6.67 2.41
N SER A 439 16.75 -6.60 2.41
CA SER A 439 15.97 -6.07 3.53
C SER A 439 14.75 -6.94 3.83
N ALA A 440 14.47 -7.16 5.11
CA ALA A 440 13.23 -7.74 5.58
C ALA A 440 12.76 -7.01 6.83
N ALA A 441 11.49 -6.66 6.87
CA ALA A 441 10.90 -5.90 7.97
C ALA A 441 9.49 -6.38 8.31
N LEU A 442 9.10 -6.17 9.56
CA LEU A 442 7.77 -6.43 10.11
C LEU A 442 7.44 -5.33 11.12
N ALA A 443 6.30 -4.66 11.00
CA ALA A 443 5.89 -3.67 11.98
C ALA A 443 4.38 -3.52 12.12
N GLY A 444 3.90 -3.16 13.31
CA GLY A 444 2.49 -2.91 13.60
C GLY A 444 2.15 -3.25 15.06
N TYR A 445 1.03 -3.92 15.29
CA TYR A 445 0.48 -4.18 16.61
C TYR A 445 0.30 -5.67 16.90
N VAL A 446 0.59 -6.06 18.15
CA VAL A 446 0.43 -7.43 18.66
C VAL A 446 -0.40 -7.40 19.95
N ASP A 447 -1.41 -8.25 20.04
CA ASP A 447 -2.18 -8.50 21.24
C ASP A 447 -1.45 -9.52 22.13
N GLY A 448 -1.15 -9.13 23.38
CA GLY A 448 -0.49 -10.00 24.36
C GLY A 448 -1.48 -10.79 25.22
N ALA A 449 -1.01 -11.93 25.74
CA ALA A 449 -1.76 -12.76 26.67
C ALA A 449 -2.07 -12.04 28.01
N SER A 450 -1.26 -11.04 28.36
CA SER A 450 -1.51 -10.10 29.47
C SER A 450 -2.73 -9.19 29.28
N GLY A 451 -3.34 -9.17 28.10
CA GLY A 451 -4.40 -8.23 27.72
C GLY A 451 -3.88 -6.84 27.31
N GLN A 452 -2.56 -6.63 27.35
CA GLN A 452 -1.92 -5.44 26.81
C GLN A 452 -1.76 -5.56 25.29
N ARG A 453 -1.60 -4.40 24.63
CA ARG A 453 -1.25 -4.33 23.21
C ARG A 453 0.12 -3.70 23.05
N TYR A 454 0.89 -4.27 22.14
CA TYR A 454 2.27 -3.88 21.90
C TYR A 454 2.44 -3.35 20.49
N VAL A 455 3.26 -2.30 20.35
CA VAL A 455 3.92 -1.96 19.10
C VAL A 455 5.09 -2.92 18.92
N LEU A 456 5.19 -3.53 17.74
CA LEU A 456 6.33 -4.34 17.32
C LEU A 456 6.96 -3.70 16.08
N VAL A 457 8.28 -3.53 16.08
CA VAL A 457 9.08 -3.18 14.91
C VAL A 457 10.29 -4.10 14.84
N ALA A 458 10.48 -4.74 13.70
CA ALA A 458 11.59 -5.64 13.45
C ALA A 458 12.14 -5.39 12.05
N MET A 459 13.43 -5.11 11.93
CA MET A 459 14.09 -4.83 10.65
C MET A 459 15.43 -5.55 10.57
N ALA A 460 15.73 -6.12 9.41
CA ALA A 460 17.01 -6.74 9.08
C ALA A 460 17.51 -6.17 7.74
N ASN A 461 18.76 -5.72 7.69
CA ASN A 461 19.43 -5.30 6.46
C ASN A 461 20.69 -6.15 6.28
N HIS A 462 20.64 -7.12 5.39
CA HIS A 462 21.69 -8.11 5.19
C HIS A 462 21.46 -8.89 3.90
N ALA A 463 22.51 -9.47 3.30
CA ALA A 463 22.37 -10.33 2.11
C ALA A 463 21.43 -11.53 2.33
N ASN A 464 21.29 -12.00 3.58
CA ASN A 464 20.40 -13.10 3.96
C ASN A 464 19.04 -12.64 4.51
N ALA A 465 18.67 -11.35 4.37
CA ALA A 465 17.47 -10.80 5.01
C ALA A 465 16.17 -11.55 4.64
N ALA A 466 16.07 -12.11 3.42
CA ALA A 466 14.93 -12.95 3.02
C ALA A 466 14.65 -14.14 3.96
N ALA A 467 15.68 -14.63 4.67
CA ALA A 467 15.55 -15.71 5.66
C ALA A 467 15.10 -15.24 7.05
N ALA A 468 14.93 -13.93 7.29
CA ALA A 468 14.55 -13.37 8.58
C ALA A 468 13.12 -13.71 9.02
N ARG A 469 12.26 -14.21 8.10
CA ARG A 469 10.84 -14.47 8.37
C ARG A 469 10.61 -15.33 9.62
N THR A 470 11.41 -16.37 9.82
CA THR A 470 11.29 -17.24 11.00
C THR A 470 11.62 -16.50 12.29
N ALA A 471 12.59 -15.57 12.26
CA ALA A 471 12.91 -14.73 13.41
C ALA A 471 11.78 -13.73 13.72
N TRP A 472 11.12 -13.20 12.68
CA TRP A 472 9.95 -12.33 12.84
C TRP A 472 8.74 -13.07 13.41
N ASP A 473 8.43 -14.27 12.92
CA ASP A 473 7.38 -15.11 13.52
C ASP A 473 7.71 -15.45 14.98
N ALA A 474 8.98 -15.72 15.31
CA ALA A 474 9.41 -15.96 16.70
C ALA A 474 9.30 -14.71 17.59
N LEU A 475 9.53 -13.51 17.04
CA LEU A 475 9.36 -12.26 17.79
C LEU A 475 7.88 -11.96 18.03
N VAL A 476 7.01 -12.19 17.04
CA VAL A 476 5.55 -12.10 17.22
C VAL A 476 5.10 -13.06 18.32
N ASP A 477 5.54 -14.32 18.28
CA ASP A 477 5.22 -15.31 19.31
C ASP A 477 5.68 -14.91 20.70
N TRP A 478 6.89 -14.33 20.81
CA TRP A 478 7.41 -13.83 22.08
C TRP A 478 6.59 -12.66 22.60
N THR A 479 6.24 -11.70 21.74
CA THR A 479 5.42 -10.54 22.11
C THR A 479 4.00 -10.93 22.49
N ALA A 480 3.37 -11.85 21.74
CA ALA A 480 2.00 -12.31 22.03
C ALA A 480 1.92 -13.13 23.33
N ALA A 481 3.02 -13.76 23.75
CA ALA A 481 3.09 -14.50 24.99
C ALA A 481 3.26 -13.62 26.25
N GLN A 482 3.52 -12.31 26.10
CA GLN A 482 3.73 -11.40 27.22
C GLN A 482 2.47 -11.08 28.02
#